data_AF-A0A3A8G570-F1
#
_entry.id   AF-A0A3A8G570-F1
#
_cell.length_a   1.000
_cell.length_b   1.000
_cell.length_c   1.000
_cell.angle_alpha   90.00
_cell.angle_beta   90.00
_cell.angle_gamma   90.00
#
_symmetry.space_group_name_H-M   'P 1'
#
loop_
_entity.id
_entity.type
_entity.pdbx_description
1 polymer ?
#
loop_
_entity_poly.entity_id
_entity_poly.type
_entity_poly.pdbx_seq_one_letter_code
_entity_poly.pdbx_strand_id
1 'polypeptide(L)' 'MRELKNGTLYFHCEECEWGWREPATVGDVTAGFLTLEDEADAKLASREEIEAAGWTRFAAHGVEA' A
#
# COMPACT_ATOMS: atom_id res chain seq x y z
N MET A 1 -0.89 1.86 2.08
CA MET A 1 -0.37 3.22 1.83
C MET A 1 -1.18 3.89 0.73
N ARG A 2 -1.16 5.23 0.70
CA ARG A 2 -1.75 6.09 -0.33
C ARG A 2 -0.69 7.04 -0.87
N GLU A 3 -0.51 7.08 -2.18
CA GLU A 3 0.35 8.07 -2.84
C GLU A 3 -0.22 9.50 -2.71
N LEU A 4 0.66 10.48 -2.48
CA LEU A 4 0.31 11.89 -2.40
C LEU A 4 0.00 12.48 -3.77
N LYS A 5 0.73 12.05 -4.81
CA LYS A 5 0.62 12.61 -6.17
C LYS A 5 -0.75 12.40 -6.82
N ASN A 6 -1.30 11.19 -6.69
CA ASN A 6 -2.51 10.78 -7.41
C ASN A 6 -3.58 10.16 -6.49
N GLY A 7 -3.26 9.90 -5.22
CA GLY A 7 -4.18 9.25 -4.27
C GLY A 7 -4.35 7.75 -4.43
N THR A 8 -3.53 7.08 -5.25
CA THR A 8 -3.65 5.65 -5.49
C THR A 8 -3.19 4.86 -4.27
N LEU A 9 -3.95 3.82 -3.93
CA LEU A 9 -3.59 2.90 -2.88
C LEU A 9 -2.55 1.88 -3.35
N TYR A 10 -1.69 1.47 -2.43
CA TYR A 10 -0.81 0.32 -2.61
C TYR A 10 -0.56 -0.39 -1.28
N PHE A 11 -0.40 -1.70 -1.34
CA PHE A 11 0.08 -2.51 -0.24
C PHE A 11 1.58 -2.30 -0.10
N HIS A 12 2.06 -2.02 1.11
CA HIS A 12 3.47 -1.83 1.38
C HIS A 12 3.97 -2.93 2.31
N CYS A 13 5.07 -3.59 1.94
CA CYS A 13 5.84 -4.45 2.83
C CYS A 13 7.06 -3.66 3.31
N GLU A 14 7.09 -3.26 4.58
CA GLU A 14 8.23 -2.54 5.18
C GLU A 14 9.49 -3.42 5.23
N GLU A 15 9.36 -4.71 5.56
CA GLU A 15 10.49 -5.65 5.62
C GLU A 15 11.12 -5.93 4.24
N CYS A 16 10.29 -5.86 3.19
CA CYS A 16 10.71 -6.17 1.83
C CYS A 16 11.14 -4.91 1.08
N GLU A 17 10.66 -3.73 1.50
CA GLU A 17 10.83 -2.46 0.81
C GLU A 17 10.12 -2.42 -0.57
N TRP A 18 9.03 -3.19 -0.70
CA TRP A 18 8.22 -3.31 -1.92
C TRP A 18 6.79 -2.81 -1.72
N GLY A 19 6.19 -2.40 -2.83
CA GLY A 19 4.81 -1.97 -2.96
C GLY A 19 4.07 -2.76 -4.04
N TRP A 20 2.76 -3.00 -3.85
CA TRP A 20 1.88 -3.64 -4.84
C TRP A 20 0.59 -2.86 -5.00
N ARG A 21 0.18 -2.63 -6.25
CA ARG A 21 -1.12 -2.00 -6.58
C ARG A 21 -2.30 -2.93 -6.38
N GLU A 22 -2.04 -4.23 -6.37
CA GLU A 22 -3.03 -5.26 -6.12
C GLU A 22 -2.55 -6.14 -4.97
N PRO A 23 -3.24 -6.16 -3.82
CA PRO A 23 -2.80 -6.94 -2.66
C PRO A 23 -2.79 -8.46 -2.93
N ALA A 24 -3.54 -8.91 -3.94
CA ALA A 24 -3.57 -10.32 -4.35
C ALA A 24 -2.25 -10.77 -5.03
N THR A 25 -1.41 -9.85 -5.49
CA THR A 25 -0.14 -10.15 -6.16
C THR A 25 1.09 -9.98 -5.24
N VAL A 26 0.87 -9.74 -3.95
CA VAL A 26 1.96 -9.63 -2.97
C VAL A 26 2.84 -10.88 -3.01
N GLY A 27 4.15 -10.66 -3.13
CA GLY A 27 5.15 -11.71 -3.30
C GLY A 27 5.56 -11.98 -4.76
N ASP A 28 4.78 -11.50 -5.74
CA ASP A 28 5.23 -11.46 -7.14
C ASP A 28 6.01 -10.17 -7.40
N VAL A 29 7.33 -10.29 -7.50
CA VAL A 29 8.24 -9.15 -7.75
C VAL A 29 8.04 -8.52 -9.12
N THR A 30 7.45 -9.24 -10.08
CA THR A 30 7.18 -8.69 -11.41
C THR A 30 5.96 -7.76 -11.43
N ALA A 31 5.10 -7.88 -10.42
CA ALA A 31 3.92 -7.05 -10.21
C ALA A 31 4.11 -5.97 -9.12
N GLY A 32 5.30 -5.94 -8.51
CA GLY A 32 5.65 -4.99 -7.45
C GLY A 32 6.50 -3.83 -7.95
N PHE A 33 6.73 -2.86 -7.07
CA PHE A 33 7.69 -1.77 -7.26
C PHE A 33 8.46 -1.51 -5.96
N LEU A 34 9.69 -0.97 -6.04
CA LEU A 34 10.47 -0.59 -4.86
C LEU A 34 9.90 0.70 -4.24
N THR A 35 9.71 0.71 -2.93
CA THR A 35 9.10 1.85 -2.22
C THR A 35 10.12 2.80 -1.61
N LEU A 36 11.35 2.35 -1.39
CA LEU A 36 12.45 3.14 -0.81
C LEU A 36 12.80 4.42 -1.58
N GLU A 37 12.53 4.49 -2.88
CA GLU A 37 12.84 5.68 -3.68
C GLU A 37 11.80 6.80 -3.49
N ASP A 38 10.61 6.46 -2.96
CA ASP A 38 9.40 7.31 -3.03
C ASP A 38 8.65 7.38 -1.68
N GLU A 39 9.25 6.99 -0.54
CA GLU A 39 8.59 7.02 0.77
C GLU A 39 8.07 8.42 1.16
N ALA A 40 8.70 9.49 0.66
CA ALA A 40 8.26 10.87 0.87
C ALA A 40 6.97 11.24 0.12
N ASP A 41 6.59 10.45 -0.88
CA ASP A 41 5.45 10.67 -1.77
C ASP A 41 4.25 9.79 -1.42
N ALA A 42 4.25 9.17 -0.24
CA ALA A 42 3.14 8.37 0.26
C ALA A 42 2.83 8.62 1.74
N LYS A 43 1.60 8.32 2.13
CA LYS A 43 1.12 8.36 3.52
C LYS A 43 0.33 7.10 3.86
N LEU A 44 0.04 6.89 5.14
CA LEU A 44 -0.92 5.88 5.55
C LEU A 44 -2.28 6.16 4.89
N ALA A 45 -2.91 5.11 4.38
CA ALA A 45 -4.28 5.19 3.88
C ALA A 45 -5.23 5.15 5.08
N SER A 46 -6.28 5.95 5.06
CA SER A 46 -7.29 5.89 6.11
C SER A 46 -8.09 4.60 6.02
N ARG A 47 -8.76 4.25 7.12
CA ARG A 47 -9.66 3.10 7.17
C ARG A 47 -10.73 3.14 6.09
N GLU A 48 -11.36 4.29 5.91
CA GLU A 48 -12.43 4.50 4.93
C GLU A 48 -11.94 4.23 3.51
N GLU A 49 -10.71 4.61 3.19
CA GLU A 49 -10.09 4.38 1.88
C GLU A 49 -9.84 2.87 1.64
N ILE A 50 -9.36 2.18 2.66
CA ILE A 50 -9.12 0.73 2.61
C ILE A 50 -10.45 -0.03 2.47
N GLU A 51 -11.49 0.37 3.22
CA GLU A 51 -12.82 -0.24 3.15
C GLU A 51 -13.48 0.01 1.79
N ALA A 52 -13.39 1.24 1.26
CA ALA A 52 -13.91 1.59 -0.07
C ALA A 52 -13.22 0.81 -1.19
N ALA A 53 -11.94 0.47 -1.04
CA ALA A 53 -11.19 -0.36 -1.97
C ALA A 53 -11.44 -1.87 -1.80
N GLY A 54 -12.15 -2.29 -0.75
CA GLY A 54 -12.34 -3.71 -0.41
C GLY A 54 -11.06 -4.38 0.10
N TRP A 55 -10.10 -3.60 0.62
CA TRP A 55 -8.78 -4.08 1.02
C TRP A 55 -8.68 -4.46 2.50
N THR A 56 -9.79 -4.41 3.23
CA THR A 56 -9.84 -4.66 4.69
C THR A 56 -9.17 -5.96 5.10
N ARG A 57 -9.27 -7.02 4.29
CA ARG A 57 -8.65 -8.33 4.59
C ARG A 57 -7.12 -8.36 4.46
N PHE A 58 -6.53 -7.35 3.82
CA PHE A 58 -5.10 -7.25 3.57
C PHE A 58 -4.42 -6.20 4.46
N ALA A 59 -5.19 -5.35 5.14
CA ALA A 59 -4.67 -4.38 6.09
C ALA A 59 -4.26 -5.08 7.39
N ALA A 60 -3.02 -5.59 7.43
CA ALA A 60 -2.51 -6.36 8.56
C ALA A 60 -1.95 -5.49 9.70
N HIS A 61 -1.40 -4.31 9.39
CA HIS A 61 -0.79 -3.40 10.37
C HIS A 61 -1.05 -1.93 9.98
N GLY A 62 -1.43 -1.09 10.95
CA GLY A 62 -1.42 0.36 10.80
C GLY A 62 -2.63 1.00 10.11
N VAL A 63 -3.85 0.65 10.52
CA VAL A 63 -5.00 1.54 10.28
C VAL A 63 -5.15 2.41 11.53
N GLU A 64 -4.58 3.61 11.53
CA GLU A 64 -4.89 4.57 12.59
C GLU A 64 -6.36 4.99 12.48
N ALA A 65 -7.02 5.02 13.64
CA ALA A 65 -8.46 5.23 13.79
C ALA A 65 -8.88 6.68 13.56
#